data_AF-A0A3M1KX53-F1
#
_entry.id   AF-A0A3M1KX53-F1
#
_cell.length_a   1.000
_cell.length_b   1.000
_cell.length_c   1.000
_cell.angle_alpha   90.00
_cell.angle_beta   90.00
_cell.angle_gamma   90.00
#
_symmetry.space_group_name_H-M   'P 1'
#
loop_
_entity.id
_entity.type
_entity.pdbx_description
1 polymer ?
#
loop_
_entity_poly.entity_id
_entity_poly.type
_entity_poly.pdbx_seq_one_letter_code
_entity_poly.pdbx_strand_id
1 'polypeptide(L)'
;MKRGQFLLQREKDNYWTNINSQESYCKIAEGNYRVAAYYPQLTNIPVEISISYFNQEINNHLVNSWQKFSYTDSEGVIEILPFTYLKPGSWKFSCCSDCQSQFLGNPVWDRYKLQVIAGNQLEKSQLTYSSLKTKAKATPNSNNLAQQYLAELETILQARMTLD
;
A
#
# COMPACT_ATOMS: atom_id res chain seq x y z
N MET A 1 -1.50 -20.26 -7.10
CA MET A 1 -2.55 -19.28 -7.46
C MET A 1 -1.92 -17.92 -7.70
N LYS A 2 -2.34 -17.18 -8.73
CA LYS A 2 -1.91 -15.78 -8.91
C LYS A 2 -2.57 -14.93 -7.83
N ARG A 3 -1.80 -14.06 -7.17
CA ARG A 3 -2.32 -13.13 -6.15
C ARG A 3 -3.22 -12.09 -6.79
N GLY A 4 -4.31 -11.72 -6.11
CA GLY A 4 -5.15 -10.61 -6.51
C GLY A 4 -4.41 -9.28 -6.48
N GLN A 5 -4.86 -8.31 -7.26
CA GLN A 5 -4.35 -6.96 -7.23
C GLN A 5 -5.27 -6.10 -6.37
N PHE A 6 -4.72 -5.43 -5.36
CA PHE A 6 -5.45 -4.39 -4.63
C PHE A 6 -5.31 -3.08 -5.37
N LEU A 7 -6.44 -2.38 -5.51
CA LEU A 7 -6.58 -1.13 -6.24
C LEU A 7 -7.08 -0.06 -5.29
N LEU A 8 -6.49 1.13 -5.38
CA LEU A 8 -6.87 2.30 -4.60
C LEU A 8 -7.17 3.46 -5.55
N GLN A 9 -8.22 4.22 -5.26
CA GLN A 9 -8.53 5.45 -5.98
C GLN A 9 -8.93 6.52 -4.98
N ARG A 10 -8.31 7.70 -5.10
CA ARG A 10 -8.71 8.88 -4.34
C ARG A 10 -9.95 9.50 -4.95
N GLU A 11 -10.78 10.10 -4.11
CA GLU A 11 -11.87 10.93 -4.59
C GLU A 11 -11.32 12.06 -5.48
N LYS A 12 -11.94 12.26 -6.65
CA LYS A 12 -11.53 13.17 -7.75
C LYS A 12 -10.40 12.67 -8.65
N ASP A 13 -9.72 11.58 -8.30
CA ASP A 13 -8.85 10.90 -9.26
C ASP A 13 -9.71 10.08 -10.22
N ASN A 14 -9.31 10.01 -11.49
CA ASN A 14 -10.01 9.22 -12.52
C ASN A 14 -9.33 7.88 -12.83
N TYR A 15 -8.28 7.52 -12.09
CA TYR A 15 -7.49 6.32 -12.31
C TYR A 15 -7.35 5.50 -11.04
N TRP A 16 -7.21 4.19 -11.21
CA TRP A 16 -6.90 3.26 -10.14
C TRP A 16 -5.39 3.10 -9.99
N THR A 17 -4.90 3.10 -8.75
CA THR A 17 -3.51 2.80 -8.41
C THR A 17 -3.41 1.40 -7.87
N ASN A 18 -2.57 0.56 -8.47
CA ASN A 18 -2.26 -0.76 -7.91
C ASN A 18 -1.35 -0.59 -6.70
N ILE A 19 -1.84 -0.98 -5.53
CA ILE A 19 -1.12 -0.82 -4.25
C ILE A 19 -0.34 -2.08 -3.87
N ASN A 20 -0.63 -3.23 -4.49
CA ASN A 20 0.04 -4.51 -4.22
C ASN A 20 1.44 -4.62 -4.86
N SER A 21 1.83 -3.66 -5.71
CA SER A 21 3.16 -3.62 -6.34
C SER A 21 4.28 -3.15 -5.41
N GLN A 22 3.96 -2.62 -4.22
CA GLN A 22 4.96 -2.14 -3.26
C GLN A 22 5.31 -3.24 -2.26
N GLU A 23 6.60 -3.56 -2.13
CA GLU A 23 7.15 -4.77 -1.48
C GLU A 23 6.79 -4.99 0.01
N SER A 24 6.04 -4.10 0.68
CA SER A 24 5.65 -4.33 2.08
C SER A 24 4.38 -3.61 2.56
N TYR A 25 4.18 -2.34 2.18
CA TYR A 25 2.98 -1.54 2.53
C TYR A 25 3.04 -0.18 1.80
N CYS A 26 1.90 0.36 1.38
CA CYS A 26 1.83 1.69 0.77
C CYS A 26 1.57 2.77 1.83
N LYS A 27 2.19 3.94 1.67
CA LYS A 27 1.94 5.16 2.46
C LYS A 27 1.16 6.16 1.62
N ILE A 28 0.02 6.61 2.12
CA ILE A 28 -0.82 7.62 1.44
C ILE A 28 -1.16 8.78 2.38
N ALA A 29 -1.59 9.89 1.79
CA ALA A 29 -2.22 10.98 2.51
C ALA A 29 -3.59 10.56 3.05
N GLU A 30 -4.04 11.20 4.12
CA GLU A 30 -5.44 11.14 4.53
C GLU A 30 -6.37 11.73 3.46
N GLY A 31 -7.61 11.25 3.44
CA GLY A 31 -8.62 11.70 2.48
C GLY A 31 -9.67 10.65 2.18
N ASN A 32 -10.54 10.95 1.23
CA ASN A 32 -11.56 10.01 0.75
C ASN A 32 -10.97 9.09 -0.32
N TYR A 33 -11.08 7.79 -0.08
CA TYR A 33 -10.60 6.77 -1.00
C TYR A 33 -11.62 5.65 -1.14
N ARG A 34 -11.64 5.01 -2.30
CA ARG A 34 -12.27 3.70 -2.48
C ARG A 34 -11.20 2.63 -2.75
N VAL A 35 -11.51 1.41 -2.32
CA VAL A 35 -10.62 0.26 -2.43
C VAL A 35 -11.36 -0.86 -3.16
N ALA A 36 -10.70 -1.43 -4.16
CA ALA A 36 -11.18 -2.61 -4.87
C ALA A 36 -10.08 -3.67 -4.91
N ALA A 37 -10.46 -4.88 -5.25
CA ALA A 37 -9.51 -5.91 -5.64
C ALA A 37 -9.91 -6.52 -6.98
N TYR A 38 -8.89 -6.97 -7.72
CA TYR A 38 -9.03 -7.57 -9.03
C TYR A 38 -8.39 -8.95 -9.05
N TYR A 39 -9.18 -9.95 -9.42
CA TYR A 39 -8.83 -11.36 -9.44
C TYR A 39 -9.21 -11.98 -10.79
N PRO A 40 -8.30 -12.02 -11.78
CA PRO A 40 -8.63 -12.45 -13.15
C PRO A 40 -9.22 -13.87 -13.27
N GLN A 41 -9.02 -14.73 -12.28
CA GLN A 41 -9.43 -16.14 -12.30
C GLN A 41 -10.64 -16.41 -11.41
N LEU A 42 -11.14 -15.40 -10.69
CA LEU A 42 -12.18 -15.54 -9.70
C LEU A 42 -13.36 -14.67 -10.12
N THR A 43 -14.19 -15.19 -11.03
CA THR A 43 -15.32 -14.46 -11.62
C THR A 43 -16.64 -14.97 -11.06
N ASN A 44 -17.58 -14.08 -10.70
CA ASN A 44 -18.90 -14.44 -10.15
C ASN A 44 -18.87 -15.37 -8.92
N ILE A 45 -17.84 -15.30 -8.08
CA ILE A 45 -17.74 -16.12 -6.87
C ILE A 45 -17.92 -15.30 -5.59
N PRO A 46 -18.39 -15.91 -4.49
CA PRO A 46 -18.44 -15.25 -3.20
C PRO A 46 -17.03 -15.01 -2.65
N VAL A 47 -16.85 -13.87 -2.00
CA VAL A 47 -15.62 -13.47 -1.32
C VAL A 47 -15.97 -12.85 0.02
N GLU A 48 -15.35 -13.37 1.07
CA GLU A 48 -15.35 -12.74 2.38
C GLU A 48 -14.32 -11.60 2.40
N ILE A 49 -14.75 -10.43 2.83
CA ILE A 49 -13.93 -9.22 2.94
C ILE A 49 -13.84 -8.85 4.41
N SER A 50 -12.62 -8.69 4.93
CA SER A 50 -12.36 -8.18 6.27
C SER A 50 -11.50 -6.93 6.22
N ILE A 51 -11.95 -5.91 6.95
CA ILE A 51 -11.35 -4.57 7.01
C ILE A 51 -11.06 -4.26 8.47
N SER A 52 -9.82 -3.88 8.78
CA SER A 52 -9.42 -3.50 10.13
C SER A 52 -8.68 -2.18 10.15
N TYR A 53 -9.01 -1.32 11.10
CA TYR A 53 -8.36 -0.02 11.32
C TYR A 53 -7.66 0.01 12.68
N PHE A 54 -6.38 0.36 12.64
CA PHE A 54 -5.50 0.51 13.79
C PHE A 54 -5.11 1.98 13.94
N ASN A 55 -5.42 2.57 15.09
CA ASN A 55 -5.10 3.97 15.36
C ASN A 55 -3.64 4.10 15.81
N GLN A 56 -2.86 4.87 15.08
CA GLN A 56 -1.44 5.08 15.36
C GLN A 56 -1.19 5.87 16.65
N GLU A 57 -2.10 6.77 17.02
CA GLU A 57 -1.96 7.62 18.22
C GLU A 57 -2.18 6.84 19.53
N ILE A 58 -2.89 5.71 19.44
CA ILE A 58 -3.23 4.85 20.59
C ILE A 58 -2.44 3.53 20.48
N ASN A 59 -1.11 3.61 20.36
CA ASN A 59 -0.20 2.46 20.31
C ASN A 59 -0.58 1.39 19.25
N ASN A 60 -1.10 1.78 18.09
CA ASN A 60 -1.62 0.85 17.07
C ASN A 60 -2.69 -0.12 17.60
N HIS A 61 -3.52 0.32 18.55
CA HIS A 61 -4.65 -0.47 19.00
C HIS A 61 -5.67 -0.65 17.86
N LEU A 62 -6.23 -1.86 17.75
CA LEU A 62 -7.32 -2.15 16.83
C LEU A 62 -8.55 -1.38 17.32
N VAL A 63 -8.97 -0.36 16.56
CA VAL A 63 -10.14 0.44 16.94
C VAL A 63 -11.40 -0.15 16.36
N ASN A 64 -11.37 -0.54 15.09
CA ASN A 64 -12.53 -1.06 14.38
C ASN A 64 -12.12 -2.24 13.51
N SER A 65 -13.00 -3.25 13.43
CA SER A 65 -12.92 -4.33 12.45
C SER A 65 -14.32 -4.66 11.96
N TRP A 66 -14.46 -4.85 10.65
CA TRP A 66 -15.73 -5.23 10.04
C TRP A 66 -15.52 -6.30 8.98
N GLN A 67 -16.50 -7.19 8.86
CA GLN A 67 -16.55 -8.23 7.85
C GLN A 67 -17.78 -8.05 6.99
N LYS A 68 -17.65 -8.29 5.68
CA LYS A 68 -18.77 -8.35 4.75
C LYS A 68 -18.54 -9.45 3.73
N PHE A 69 -19.62 -10.01 3.20
CA PHE A 69 -19.58 -10.90 2.05
C PHE A 69 -20.02 -10.14 0.81
N SER A 70 -19.32 -10.37 -0.30
CA SER A 70 -19.68 -9.82 -1.60
C SER A 70 -19.29 -10.82 -2.68
N TYR A 71 -19.65 -10.54 -3.93
CA TYR A 71 -19.28 -11.34 -5.07
C TYR A 71 -18.33 -10.56 -5.96
N THR A 72 -17.39 -11.27 -6.58
CA THR A 72 -16.64 -10.74 -7.72
C THR A 72 -17.58 -10.64 -8.92
N ASP A 73 -17.38 -9.64 -9.78
CA ASP A 73 -18.12 -9.54 -11.04
C ASP A 73 -17.61 -10.52 -12.12
N SER A 74 -18.09 -10.36 -13.36
CA SER A 74 -17.69 -11.17 -14.51
C SER A 74 -16.23 -10.99 -14.91
N GLU A 75 -15.61 -9.88 -14.54
CA GLU A 75 -14.19 -9.58 -14.78
C GLU A 75 -13.31 -10.03 -13.60
N GLY A 76 -13.93 -10.40 -12.47
CA GLY A 76 -13.23 -10.74 -11.25
C GLY A 76 -12.88 -9.54 -10.36
N VAL A 77 -13.55 -8.40 -10.56
CA VAL A 77 -13.40 -7.20 -9.72
C VAL A 77 -14.37 -7.27 -8.55
N ILE A 78 -13.95 -6.76 -7.39
CA ILE A 78 -14.79 -6.63 -6.20
C ILE A 78 -14.50 -5.33 -5.45
N GLU A 79 -15.56 -4.63 -5.03
CA GLU A 79 -15.44 -3.44 -4.20
C GLU A 79 -15.26 -3.81 -2.71
N ILE A 80 -14.10 -3.49 -2.17
CA ILE A 80 -13.76 -3.72 -0.75
C ILE A 80 -14.34 -2.60 0.10
N LEU A 81 -14.06 -1.35 -0.29
CA LEU A 81 -14.47 -0.16 0.44
C LEU A 81 -14.99 0.88 -0.56
N PRO A 82 -16.22 1.41 -0.40
CA PRO A 82 -16.66 2.55 -1.19
C PRO A 82 -15.87 3.80 -0.80
N PHE A 83 -16.13 4.94 -1.44
CA PHE A 83 -15.50 6.22 -1.06
C PHE A 83 -15.74 6.51 0.42
N THR A 84 -14.67 6.37 1.19
CA THR A 84 -14.66 6.47 2.64
C THR A 84 -13.49 7.34 3.06
N TYR A 85 -13.71 8.22 4.03
CA TYR A 85 -12.63 9.02 4.61
C TYR A 85 -11.68 8.11 5.40
N LEU A 86 -10.48 7.88 4.86
CA LEU A 86 -9.44 7.14 5.53
C LEU A 86 -8.69 8.07 6.48
N LYS A 87 -8.87 7.83 7.78
CA LYS A 87 -8.16 8.54 8.85
C LYS A 87 -6.70 8.08 8.94
N PRO A 88 -5.79 8.95 9.43
CA PRO A 88 -4.40 8.58 9.71
C PRO A 88 -4.31 7.34 10.60
N GLY A 89 -3.47 6.38 10.21
CA GLY A 89 -3.35 5.11 10.88
C GLY A 89 -3.08 3.95 9.93
N SER A 90 -3.12 2.74 10.48
CA SER A 90 -2.87 1.50 9.74
C SER A 90 -4.22 0.87 9.35
N TRP A 91 -4.47 0.72 8.06
CA TRP A 91 -5.62 0.01 7.51
C TRP A 91 -5.17 -1.33 6.97
N LYS A 92 -5.90 -2.40 7.29
CA LYS A 92 -5.67 -3.74 6.75
C LYS A 92 -6.92 -4.18 5.99
N PHE A 93 -6.70 -4.69 4.80
CA PHE A 93 -7.73 -5.28 3.95
C PHE A 93 -7.38 -6.74 3.71
N SER A 94 -8.39 -7.59 3.71
CA SER A 94 -8.20 -9.01 3.45
C SER A 94 -9.39 -9.59 2.72
N CYS A 95 -9.12 -10.48 1.78
CA CYS A 95 -10.12 -11.13 0.95
C CYS A 95 -9.89 -12.64 0.97
N CYS A 96 -10.97 -13.41 1.13
CA CYS A 96 -10.98 -14.86 1.11
C CYS A 96 -12.09 -15.35 0.18
N SER A 97 -11.71 -15.87 -0.99
CA SER A 97 -12.61 -16.46 -1.98
C SER A 97 -12.96 -17.92 -1.72
N ASP A 98 -12.24 -18.56 -0.79
CA ASP A 98 -12.37 -19.98 -0.49
C ASP A 98 -12.75 -20.18 0.99
N CYS A 99 -13.80 -19.49 1.44
CA CYS A 99 -14.27 -19.63 2.82
C CYS A 99 -14.86 -21.03 3.09
N GLN A 100 -15.17 -21.83 2.07
CA GLN A 100 -15.60 -23.22 2.25
C GLN A 100 -14.42 -24.20 2.46
N SER A 101 -13.20 -23.90 2.01
CA SER A 101 -12.01 -24.66 2.43
C SER A 101 -11.53 -24.34 3.85
N GLN A 102 -12.18 -23.39 4.56
CA GLN A 102 -11.92 -23.18 6.00
C GLN A 102 -12.04 -24.47 6.81
N PHE A 103 -12.88 -25.42 6.37
CA PHE A 103 -13.04 -26.73 6.99
C PHE A 103 -11.88 -27.71 6.73
N LEU A 104 -11.05 -27.47 5.70
CA LEU A 104 -9.99 -28.38 5.24
C LEU A 104 -8.56 -27.86 5.53
N GLY A 105 -8.45 -26.66 6.11
CA GLY A 105 -7.18 -26.10 6.58
C GLY A 105 -6.59 -25.05 5.63
N ASN A 106 -6.28 -23.89 6.22
CA ASN A 106 -5.62 -22.73 5.62
C ASN A 106 -6.35 -22.08 4.42
N PRO A 107 -7.46 -21.37 4.65
CA PRO A 107 -8.02 -20.46 3.64
C PRO A 107 -6.92 -19.53 3.13
N VAL A 108 -6.78 -19.41 1.81
CA VAL A 108 -5.80 -18.51 1.20
C VAL A 108 -6.34 -17.09 1.26
N TRP A 109 -5.88 -16.31 2.24
CA TRP A 109 -6.21 -14.90 2.37
C TRP A 109 -5.21 -14.05 1.59
N ASP A 110 -5.71 -13.30 0.61
CA ASP A 110 -4.96 -12.18 0.07
C ASP A 110 -5.14 -10.98 1.01
N ARG A 111 -4.02 -10.42 1.47
CA ARG A 111 -3.98 -9.39 2.50
C ARG A 111 -3.15 -8.20 2.05
N TYR A 112 -3.62 -7.02 2.39
CA TYR A 112 -2.94 -5.78 2.11
C TYR A 112 -2.95 -4.84 3.31
N LYS A 113 -1.83 -4.13 3.53
CA LYS A 113 -1.69 -3.12 4.58
C LYS A 113 -1.41 -1.76 3.96
N LEU A 114 -2.22 -0.79 4.33
CA LEU A 114 -2.12 0.60 3.91
C LEU A 114 -1.83 1.47 5.13
N GLN A 115 -0.85 2.35 5.02
CA GLN A 115 -0.53 3.34 6.04
C GLN A 115 -1.02 4.71 5.58
N VAL A 116 -1.90 5.32 6.35
CA VAL A 116 -2.46 6.64 6.08
C VAL A 116 -1.77 7.64 7.00
N ILE A 117 -1.34 8.76 6.43
CA ILE A 117 -0.58 9.81 7.13
C ILE A 117 -1.40 11.09 7.10
N ALA A 118 -1.44 11.81 8.23
CA ALA A 118 -2.09 13.12 8.31
C ALA A 118 -1.50 14.10 7.27
N GLY A 119 -2.35 14.91 6.65
CA GLY A 119 -1.96 15.86 5.60
C GLY A 119 -0.87 16.83 6.05
N ASN A 120 -0.90 17.23 7.32
CA ASN A 120 0.07 18.13 7.94
C ASN A 120 1.50 17.55 8.01
N GLN A 121 1.69 16.24 7.82
CA GLN A 121 3.02 15.61 7.79
C GLN A 121 3.62 15.49 6.38
N LEU A 122 2.79 15.59 5.33
CA LEU A 122 3.28 15.64 3.95
C LEU A 122 3.85 17.02 3.60
N GLU A 123 3.23 18.10 4.10
CA GLU A 123 3.81 19.45 3.95
C GLU A 123 5.12 19.59 4.72
N LYS A 124 5.23 19.02 5.93
CA LYS A 124 6.48 19.03 6.70
C LYS A 124 7.60 18.24 6.02
N SER A 125 7.30 17.11 5.36
CA SER A 125 8.32 16.38 4.60
C SER A 125 8.75 17.15 3.34
N GLN A 126 7.83 17.77 2.60
CA GLN A 126 8.15 18.64 1.45
C GLN A 126 8.93 19.90 1.84
N LEU A 127 8.58 20.55 2.96
CA LEU A 127 9.32 21.70 3.51
C LEU A 127 10.74 21.28 3.97
N THR A 128 10.89 20.06 4.48
CA THR A 128 12.19 19.49 4.86
C THR A 128 13.07 19.24 3.62
N TYR A 129 12.54 18.64 2.56
CA TYR A 129 13.25 18.49 1.27
C TYR A 129 13.66 19.83 0.65
N SER A 130 12.78 20.84 0.75
CA SER A 130 13.04 22.19 0.22
C SER A 130 14.14 22.89 1.02
N SER A 131 14.13 22.77 2.35
CA SER A 131 15.14 23.34 3.26
C SER A 131 16.53 22.71 3.11
N LEU A 132 16.60 21.39 2.87
CA LEU A 132 17.85 20.68 2.55
C LEU A 132 18.43 21.14 1.21
N LYS A 133 17.58 21.42 0.21
CA LYS A 133 17.99 21.92 -1.11
C LYS A 133 18.52 23.36 -1.05
N THR A 134 17.99 24.19 -0.16
CA THR A 134 18.48 25.56 0.06
C THR A 134 19.80 25.59 0.85
N LYS A 135 20.00 24.67 1.81
CA LYS A 135 21.28 24.54 2.53
C LYS A 135 22.41 23.95 1.70
N ALA A 136 22.11 23.17 0.66
CA ALA A 136 23.13 22.62 -0.25
C ALA A 136 23.75 23.66 -1.21
N LYS A 137 23.23 24.91 -1.24
CA LYS A 137 23.73 25.96 -2.14
C LYS A 137 24.71 26.95 -1.50
N ALA A 138 25.10 26.73 -0.25
CA ALA A 138 26.17 27.47 0.40
C ALA A 138 27.07 26.50 1.17
N THR A 139 28.15 26.05 0.52
CA THR A 139 29.54 25.92 1.01
C THR A 139 30.27 24.90 0.11
N PRO A 140 31.33 25.28 -0.62
CA PRO A 140 32.17 24.32 -1.33
C PRO A 140 33.26 23.81 -0.39
N ASN A 141 33.04 22.74 0.37
CA ASN A 141 34.15 21.83 0.69
C ASN A 141 33.75 20.49 1.29
N SER A 142 34.48 19.47 0.83
CA SER A 142 34.70 18.11 1.34
C SER A 142 33.50 17.33 1.88
N ASN A 143 32.99 16.38 1.09
CA ASN A 143 32.54 15.09 1.60
C ASN A 143 32.63 14.03 0.49
N ASN A 144 33.81 13.40 0.38
CA ASN A 144 34.09 12.26 -0.51
C ASN A 144 33.20 11.03 -0.22
N LEU A 145 32.45 11.04 0.88
CA LEU A 145 31.63 9.91 1.32
C LEU A 145 30.44 9.65 0.39
N ALA A 146 29.79 10.70 -0.12
CA ALA A 146 28.68 10.53 -1.06
C ALA A 146 29.14 9.96 -2.40
N GLN A 147 30.34 10.34 -2.84
CA GLN A 147 30.95 9.79 -4.06
C GLN A 147 31.41 8.34 -3.85
N GLN A 148 31.89 7.99 -2.66
CA GLN A 148 32.19 6.60 -2.30
C GLN A 148 30.94 5.72 -2.33
N TYR A 149 29.82 6.17 -1.74
CA TYR A 149 28.57 5.40 -1.77
C TYR A 149 28.01 5.23 -3.18
N LEU A 150 28.14 6.24 -4.05
CA LEU A 150 27.73 6.12 -5.45
C LEU A 150 28.59 5.11 -6.21
N ALA A 151 29.91 5.16 -6.04
CA ALA A 151 30.82 4.20 -6.68
C ALA A 151 30.57 2.76 -6.19
N GLU A 152 30.27 2.58 -4.89
CA GLU A 152 29.96 1.28 -4.31
C GLU A 152 28.64 0.71 -4.87
N LEU A 153 27.60 1.55 -5.01
CA LEU A 153 26.33 1.15 -5.61
C LEU A 153 26.45 0.81 -7.10
N GLU A 154 27.24 1.58 -7.87
CA GLU A 154 27.51 1.28 -9.27
C GLU A 154 28.22 -0.07 -9.44
N THR A 155 29.16 -0.37 -8.55
CA THR A 155 29.89 -1.64 -8.54
C THR A 155 28.96 -2.82 -8.24
N ILE A 156 28.05 -2.67 -7.26
CA ILE A 156 27.06 -3.70 -6.93
C ILE A 156 26.08 -3.93 -8.09
N LEU A 157 25.65 -2.85 -8.76
CA LEU A 157 24.75 -2.94 -9.91
C LEU A 157 25.42 -3.65 -11.09
N GLN A 158 26.68 -3.34 -11.39
CA GLN A 158 27.42 -4.03 -12.45
C GLN A 158 27.65 -5.51 -12.14
N ALA A 159 28.03 -5.85 -10.90
CA ALA A 159 28.23 -7.24 -10.48
C ALA A 159 26.94 -8.08 -10.60
N ARG A 160 25.77 -7.45 -10.42
CA ARG A 160 24.47 -8.10 -10.58
C ARG A 160 24.06 -8.26 -12.05
N MET A 161 24.53 -7.39 -12.95
CA MET A 161 24.25 -7.47 -14.39
C MET A 161 25.14 -8.48 -15.12
N THR A 162 26.24 -8.94 -14.53
CA THR A 162 27.16 -9.93 -15.12
C THR A 162 26.88 -11.38 -14.70
N LEU A 163 25.82 -11.63 -13.94
CA LEU A 163 25.43 -12.95 -13.43
C LEU A 163 24.24 -13.59 -14.18
N ASP A 164 23.86 -13.04 -15.33
CA ASP A 164 22.91 -13.64 -16.29
C ASP A 164 23.63 -14.14 -17.56
#